data_AF-A0AAV0XU31-F1
#
_entry.id   AF-A0AAV0XU31-F1
#
_cell.length_a   1.000
_cell.length_b   1.000
_cell.length_c   1.000
_cell.angle_alpha   90.00
_cell.angle_beta   90.00
_cell.angle_gamma   90.00
#
_symmetry.space_group_name_H-M   'P 1'
#
loop_
_entity.id
_entity.type
_entity.pdbx_description
1 polymer ?
#
loop_
_entity_poly.entity_id
_entity_poly.type
_entity_poly.pdbx_seq_one_letter_code
_entity_poly.pdbx_strand_id
1 'polypeptide(L)'
;MSRREDRYNITPFEGTNFPTCQFRVESLLRANGVLDVLSATRPLKAEEQVAFDQRDAKATDLIIQCTADTHVEYVRGESAKEIWNKLKTTFERKGTSSRLYILKKLITMKFDDNESMETHLSQFDDLLRQVRLSGGKLDDDLIACMLLLTLPDSFNMVITAIETLSSDKITLEFVKSRLLDEEIKRNSRSDCSTGKDNSSVKATFGTSTHRFPFKCNFCHKLGHKMQDCWKWKLQQENTNKSANMTE
;
A
#
# COMPACT_ATOMS: atom_id res chain seq x y z
N MET A 1 -45.66 -2.95 -19.83
CA MET A 1 -44.66 -4.04 -19.74
C MET A 1 -44.19 -4.09 -18.31
N SER A 2 -44.60 -5.12 -17.57
CA SER A 2 -44.46 -5.16 -16.11
C SER A 2 -42.98 -5.28 -15.72
N ARG A 3 -42.54 -4.36 -14.87
CA ARG A 3 -41.23 -4.32 -14.22
C ARG A 3 -41.09 -5.65 -13.45
N ARG A 4 -40.15 -6.52 -13.84
CA ARG A 4 -39.78 -7.68 -13.01
C ARG A 4 -39.35 -7.11 -11.66
N GLU A 5 -40.16 -7.31 -10.63
CA GLU A 5 -39.82 -6.96 -9.26
C GLU A 5 -38.56 -7.72 -8.88
N ASP A 6 -37.52 -6.99 -8.46
CA ASP A 6 -36.25 -7.51 -7.98
C ASP A 6 -36.48 -8.37 -6.73
N ARG A 7 -36.84 -9.65 -6.93
CA ARG A 7 -37.25 -10.55 -5.84
C ARG A 7 -36.17 -10.80 -4.79
N TYR A 8 -34.91 -10.42 -5.05
CA TYR A 8 -33.81 -10.68 -4.13
C TYR A 8 -32.82 -9.53 -3.95
N ASN A 9 -32.99 -8.37 -4.61
CA ASN A 9 -32.06 -7.22 -4.54
C ASN A 9 -30.57 -7.65 -4.64
N ILE A 10 -30.28 -8.61 -5.52
CA ILE A 10 -28.95 -9.21 -5.67
C ILE A 10 -28.15 -8.36 -6.65
N THR A 11 -27.03 -7.80 -6.22
CA THR A 11 -26.08 -7.15 -7.13
C THR A 11 -25.59 -8.18 -8.16
N PRO A 12 -25.82 -7.99 -9.47
CA PRO A 12 -25.44 -8.95 -10.50
C PRO A 12 -23.92 -9.15 -10.58
N PHE A 13 -23.49 -10.32 -11.06
CA PHE A 13 -22.08 -10.58 -11.36
C PHE A 13 -21.66 -9.91 -12.67
N GLU A 14 -20.77 -8.93 -12.58
CA GLU A 14 -20.29 -8.15 -13.72
C GLU A 14 -19.01 -8.71 -14.37
N GLY A 15 -18.56 -9.92 -13.97
CA GLY A 15 -17.38 -10.57 -14.55
C GLY A 15 -16.07 -10.36 -13.78
N THR A 16 -16.09 -9.60 -12.68
CA THR A 16 -14.95 -9.39 -11.77
C THR A 16 -15.21 -10.03 -10.41
N ASN A 17 -14.14 -10.43 -9.72
CA ASN A 17 -14.22 -11.09 -8.41
C ASN A 17 -15.14 -12.33 -8.42
N PHE A 18 -14.80 -13.28 -9.31
CA PHE A 18 -15.51 -14.55 -9.41
C PHE A 18 -15.60 -15.32 -8.08
N PRO A 19 -14.58 -15.35 -7.20
CA PRO A 19 -14.69 -16.03 -5.90
C PRO A 19 -15.82 -15.47 -5.01
N THR A 20 -15.98 -14.14 -4.91
CA THR A 20 -17.09 -13.55 -4.15
C THR A 20 -18.43 -13.85 -4.81
N CYS A 21 -18.53 -13.79 -6.14
CA CYS A 21 -19.73 -14.20 -6.84
C CYS A 21 -20.10 -15.66 -6.57
N GLN A 22 -19.12 -16.56 -6.67
CA GLN A 22 -19.30 -17.98 -6.44
C GLN A 22 -19.86 -18.22 -5.04
N PHE A 23 -19.25 -17.61 -4.02
CA PHE A 23 -19.73 -17.71 -2.64
C PHE A 23 -21.17 -17.23 -2.47
N ARG A 24 -21.53 -16.09 -3.09
CA ARG A 24 -22.90 -15.54 -3.04
C ARG A 24 -23.92 -16.49 -3.68
N VAL A 25 -23.63 -17.01 -4.87
CA VAL A 25 -24.52 -17.95 -5.56
C VAL A 25 -24.66 -19.26 -4.79
N GLU A 26 -23.56 -19.83 -4.30
CA GLU A 26 -23.60 -21.04 -3.48
C GLU A 26 -24.41 -20.84 -2.19
N SER A 27 -24.28 -19.68 -1.54
CA SER A 27 -25.07 -19.32 -0.35
C SER A 27 -26.56 -19.24 -0.67
N LEU A 28 -26.93 -18.64 -1.81
CA LEU A 28 -28.32 -18.51 -2.24
C LEU A 28 -28.95 -19.87 -2.58
N LEU A 29 -28.22 -20.73 -3.29
CA LEU A 29 -28.67 -22.08 -3.62
C LEU A 29 -28.81 -22.95 -2.36
N ARG A 30 -27.91 -22.78 -1.38
CA ARG A 30 -28.00 -23.45 -0.08
C ARG A 30 -29.24 -23.02 0.70
N ALA A 31 -29.51 -21.71 0.77
CA ALA A 31 -30.70 -21.18 1.42
C ALA A 31 -32.00 -21.68 0.76
N ASN A 32 -31.96 -21.96 -0.54
CA ASN A 32 -33.08 -22.51 -1.30
C ASN A 32 -33.14 -24.04 -1.34
N GLY A 33 -32.18 -24.73 -0.72
CA GLY A 33 -32.13 -26.19 -0.65
C GLY A 33 -31.86 -26.89 -1.98
N VAL A 34 -31.23 -26.22 -2.95
CA VAL A 34 -31.00 -26.74 -4.32
C VAL A 34 -29.51 -26.80 -4.72
N LEU A 35 -28.59 -26.60 -3.77
CA LEU A 35 -27.14 -26.60 -4.03
C LEU A 35 -26.62 -27.95 -4.55
N ASP A 36 -27.21 -29.04 -4.11
CA ASP A 36 -26.88 -30.42 -4.51
C ASP A 36 -27.08 -30.69 -6.00
N VAL A 37 -28.00 -29.96 -6.66
CA VAL A 37 -28.28 -30.13 -8.09
C VAL A 37 -27.05 -29.82 -8.96
N LEU A 38 -26.13 -28.97 -8.47
CA LEU A 38 -24.91 -28.61 -9.18
C LEU A 38 -23.94 -29.79 -9.35
N SER A 39 -24.00 -30.80 -8.49
CA SER A 39 -23.14 -31.98 -8.56
C SER A 39 -23.91 -33.25 -8.93
N ALA A 40 -25.21 -33.31 -8.62
CA ALA A 40 -26.06 -34.44 -8.89
C ALA A 40 -26.16 -34.79 -10.39
N THR A 41 -26.57 -36.03 -10.64
CA THR A 41 -26.90 -36.52 -11.99
C THR A 41 -28.41 -36.69 -12.06
N ARG A 42 -29.01 -36.30 -13.19
CA ARG A 42 -30.45 -36.46 -13.40
C ARG A 42 -30.85 -37.94 -13.19
N PRO A 43 -31.82 -38.25 -12.32
CA PRO A 43 -32.25 -39.62 -12.05
C PRO A 43 -32.77 -40.33 -13.30
N LEU A 44 -32.63 -41.67 -13.34
CA LEU A 44 -33.15 -42.48 -14.45
C LEU A 44 -34.64 -42.80 -14.31
N LYS A 45 -35.16 -42.82 -13.08
CA LYS A 45 -36.56 -43.13 -12.81
C LYS A 45 -37.44 -41.91 -13.07
N ALA A 46 -38.50 -42.08 -13.86
CA ALA A 46 -39.42 -41.01 -14.24
C ALA A 46 -40.06 -40.29 -13.04
N GLU A 47 -40.36 -41.02 -11.97
CA GLU A 47 -40.96 -40.49 -10.74
C GLU A 47 -40.05 -39.48 -10.03
N GLU A 48 -38.73 -39.73 -10.06
CA GLU A 48 -37.71 -38.89 -9.42
C GLU A 48 -37.26 -37.74 -10.35
N GLN A 49 -37.44 -37.88 -11.68
CA GLN A 49 -37.08 -36.88 -12.68
C GLN A 49 -37.89 -35.59 -12.54
N VAL A 50 -39.20 -35.68 -12.35
CA VAL A 50 -40.05 -34.47 -12.26
C VAL A 50 -39.63 -33.58 -11.09
N ALA A 51 -39.38 -34.18 -9.93
CA ALA A 51 -38.91 -33.45 -8.75
C ALA A 51 -37.49 -32.88 -8.94
N PHE A 52 -36.60 -33.63 -9.61
CA PHE A 52 -35.27 -33.16 -9.95
C PHE A 52 -35.30 -31.98 -10.91
N ASP A 53 -36.07 -32.07 -12.00
CA ASP A 53 -36.15 -31.05 -13.04
C ASP A 53 -36.73 -29.74 -12.48
N GLN A 54 -37.65 -29.80 -11.52
CA GLN A 54 -38.15 -28.61 -10.80
C GLN A 54 -37.05 -27.94 -9.96
N ARG A 55 -36.21 -28.73 -9.28
CA ARG A 55 -35.07 -28.20 -8.50
C ARG A 55 -33.99 -27.63 -9.41
N ASP A 56 -33.71 -28.28 -10.54
CA ASP A 56 -32.76 -27.81 -11.55
C ASP A 56 -33.22 -26.51 -12.20
N ALA A 57 -34.50 -26.39 -12.57
CA ALA A 57 -35.06 -25.15 -13.07
C ALA A 57 -34.95 -24.01 -12.04
N LYS A 58 -35.22 -24.31 -10.75
CA LYS A 58 -35.06 -23.33 -9.67
C LYS A 58 -33.61 -22.91 -9.49
N ALA A 59 -32.66 -23.85 -9.50
CA ALA A 59 -31.23 -23.54 -9.39
C ALA A 59 -30.75 -22.71 -10.59
N THR A 60 -31.21 -23.05 -11.79
CA THR A 60 -30.93 -22.31 -13.04
C THR A 60 -31.41 -20.86 -12.95
N ASP A 61 -32.66 -20.63 -12.55
CA ASP A 61 -33.22 -19.27 -12.39
C ASP A 61 -32.40 -18.44 -11.40
N LEU A 62 -32.03 -19.02 -10.24
CA LEU A 62 -31.22 -18.34 -9.24
C LEU A 62 -29.81 -17.97 -9.75
N ILE A 63 -29.15 -18.86 -10.51
CA ILE A 63 -27.83 -18.59 -11.09
C ILE A 63 -27.93 -17.47 -12.13
N ILE A 64 -28.94 -17.52 -13.02
CA ILE A 64 -29.14 -16.51 -14.06
C ILE A 64 -29.44 -15.15 -13.44
N GLN A 65 -30.29 -15.07 -12.41
CA GLN A 65 -30.58 -13.82 -11.71
C GLN A 65 -29.36 -13.22 -11.01
N CYS A 66 -28.38 -14.04 -10.64
CA CYS A 66 -27.11 -13.57 -10.09
C CYS A 66 -26.10 -13.15 -11.16
N THR A 67 -26.39 -13.34 -12.44
CA THR A 67 -25.49 -13.08 -13.56
C THR A 67 -25.95 -11.83 -14.30
N ALA A 68 -25.05 -10.88 -14.59
CA ALA A 68 -25.42 -9.72 -15.40
C ALA A 68 -25.77 -10.14 -16.83
N ASP A 69 -26.75 -9.46 -17.45
CA ASP A 69 -27.25 -9.76 -18.80
C ASP A 69 -26.13 -9.86 -19.85
N THR A 70 -25.07 -9.06 -19.70
CA THR A 70 -23.88 -9.07 -20.57
C THR A 70 -23.12 -10.38 -20.56
N HIS A 71 -23.27 -11.20 -19.50
CA HIS A 71 -22.56 -12.46 -19.31
C HIS A 71 -23.44 -13.70 -19.49
N VAL A 72 -24.77 -13.55 -19.50
CA VAL A 72 -25.74 -14.66 -19.58
C VAL A 72 -25.53 -15.51 -20.83
N GLU A 73 -25.28 -14.90 -21.98
CA GLU A 73 -25.11 -15.63 -23.24
C GLU A 73 -23.87 -16.55 -23.22
N TYR A 74 -22.81 -16.17 -22.50
CA TYR A 74 -21.59 -16.99 -22.37
C TYR A 74 -21.77 -18.20 -21.45
N VAL A 75 -22.77 -18.18 -20.57
CA VAL A 75 -23.00 -19.23 -19.57
C VAL A 75 -24.26 -20.05 -19.85
N ARG A 76 -24.96 -19.80 -20.96
CA ARG A 76 -26.16 -20.55 -21.36
C ARG A 76 -25.90 -22.05 -21.37
N GLY A 77 -26.83 -22.84 -20.84
CA GLY A 77 -26.79 -24.30 -20.78
C GLY A 77 -28.17 -24.88 -20.51
N GLU A 78 -28.28 -26.21 -20.59
CA GLU A 78 -29.53 -26.95 -20.46
C GLU A 78 -29.84 -27.38 -19.01
N SER A 79 -28.85 -27.33 -18.13
CA SER A 79 -29.00 -27.66 -16.70
C SER A 79 -28.26 -26.67 -15.81
N ALA A 80 -28.68 -26.56 -14.56
CA ALA A 80 -28.01 -25.71 -13.57
C ALA A 80 -26.53 -26.09 -13.41
N LYS A 81 -26.23 -27.40 -13.46
CA LYS A 81 -24.87 -27.95 -13.42
C LYS A 81 -24.02 -27.48 -14.59
N GLU A 82 -24.55 -27.51 -15.82
CA GLU A 82 -23.83 -27.07 -17.01
C GLU A 82 -23.55 -25.56 -16.95
N ILE A 83 -24.57 -24.76 -16.64
CA ILE A 83 -24.45 -23.29 -16.50
C ILE A 83 -23.40 -22.95 -15.46
N TRP A 84 -23.46 -23.60 -14.29
CA TRP A 84 -22.50 -23.39 -13.21
C TRP A 84 -21.06 -23.73 -13.61
N ASN A 85 -20.86 -24.83 -14.34
CA ASN A 85 -19.55 -25.22 -14.83
C ASN A 85 -19.01 -24.26 -15.90
N LYS A 86 -19.86 -23.76 -16.82
CA LYS A 86 -19.50 -22.72 -17.80
C LYS A 86 -19.11 -21.42 -17.10
N LEU A 87 -19.87 -21.02 -16.08
CA LEU A 87 -19.56 -19.85 -15.25
C LEU A 87 -18.19 -20.00 -14.57
N LYS A 88 -17.93 -21.15 -13.92
CA LYS A 88 -16.61 -21.46 -13.34
C LYS A 88 -15.49 -21.40 -14.36
N THR A 89 -15.57 -22.20 -15.41
CA THR A 89 -14.51 -22.27 -16.43
C THR A 89 -14.21 -20.93 -17.10
N THR A 90 -15.24 -20.12 -17.37
CA THR A 90 -15.08 -18.82 -18.04
C THR A 90 -14.47 -17.77 -17.12
N PHE A 91 -14.90 -17.69 -15.87
CA PHE A 91 -14.55 -16.57 -14.98
C PHE A 91 -13.50 -16.92 -13.92
N GLU A 92 -13.31 -18.20 -13.60
CA GLU A 92 -12.23 -18.65 -12.73
C GLU A 92 -10.87 -18.44 -13.41
N ARG A 93 -10.72 -18.84 -14.69
CA ARG A 93 -9.48 -18.61 -15.45
C ARG A 93 -9.17 -17.13 -15.63
N LYS A 94 -10.20 -16.30 -15.90
CA LYS A 94 -10.06 -14.84 -15.96
C LYS A 94 -9.63 -14.29 -14.60
N GLY A 95 -10.24 -14.77 -13.51
CA GLY A 95 -9.83 -14.46 -12.14
C GLY A 95 -8.37 -14.81 -11.84
N THR A 96 -7.92 -16.01 -12.21
CA THR A 96 -6.53 -16.47 -12.03
C THR A 96 -5.55 -15.63 -12.84
N SER A 97 -5.87 -15.32 -14.10
CA SER A 97 -5.01 -14.52 -14.97
C SER A 97 -4.90 -13.07 -14.47
N SER A 98 -6.02 -12.48 -14.04
CA SER A 98 -6.05 -11.16 -13.40
C SER A 98 -5.26 -11.16 -12.08
N ARG A 99 -5.40 -12.20 -11.25
CA ARG A 99 -4.63 -12.33 -10.00
C ARG A 99 -3.14 -12.43 -10.25
N LEU A 100 -2.71 -13.24 -11.22
CA LEU A 100 -1.30 -13.34 -11.61
C LEU A 100 -0.76 -11.99 -12.08
N TYR A 101 -1.54 -11.27 -12.88
CA TYR A 101 -1.17 -9.93 -13.35
C TYR A 101 -0.99 -8.94 -12.17
N ILE A 102 -1.93 -8.89 -11.24
CA ILE A 102 -1.86 -8.02 -10.06
C ILE A 102 -0.65 -8.39 -9.18
N LEU A 103 -0.45 -9.69 -8.91
CA LEU A 103 0.70 -10.16 -8.13
C LEU A 103 2.02 -9.82 -8.82
N LYS A 104 2.10 -10.01 -10.13
CA LYS A 104 3.27 -9.61 -10.91
C LYS A 104 3.55 -8.12 -10.74
N LYS A 105 2.52 -7.27 -10.86
CA LYS A 105 2.67 -5.83 -10.68
C LYS A 105 3.13 -5.47 -9.26
N LEU A 106 2.59 -6.14 -8.24
CA LEU A 106 2.96 -5.95 -6.84
C LEU A 106 4.43 -6.31 -6.58
N ILE A 107 4.90 -7.48 -7.02
CA ILE A 107 6.28 -7.93 -6.76
C ILE A 107 7.33 -7.20 -7.60
N THR A 108 6.95 -6.65 -8.76
CA THR A 108 7.86 -5.85 -9.61
C THR A 108 7.77 -4.35 -9.33
N MET A 109 6.90 -3.93 -8.40
CA MET A 109 6.76 -2.53 -8.03
C MET A 109 8.08 -2.02 -7.44
N LYS A 110 8.52 -0.84 -7.88
CA LYS A 110 9.72 -0.18 -7.39
C LYS A 110 9.42 1.28 -7.13
N PHE A 111 9.96 1.82 -6.03
CA PHE A 111 9.87 3.23 -5.72
C PHE A 111 10.76 4.03 -6.68
N ASP A 112 10.17 5.03 -7.32
CA ASP A 112 10.87 5.97 -8.18
C ASP A 112 11.26 7.21 -7.35
N ASP A 113 12.54 7.59 -7.32
CA ASP A 113 12.96 8.79 -6.58
C ASP A 113 12.31 10.10 -7.12
N ASN A 114 11.66 10.06 -8.29
CA ASN A 114 10.90 11.18 -8.85
C ASN A 114 9.42 11.21 -8.40
N GLU A 115 8.92 10.18 -7.72
CA GLU A 115 7.56 10.15 -7.16
C GLU A 115 7.56 10.40 -5.64
N SER A 116 6.44 10.88 -5.08
CA SER A 116 6.32 10.99 -3.63
C SER A 116 6.08 9.62 -2.99
N MET A 117 6.61 9.42 -1.79
CA MET A 117 6.39 8.22 -0.98
C MET A 117 4.89 7.99 -0.74
N GLU A 118 4.11 9.04 -0.49
CA GLU A 118 2.64 8.94 -0.37
C GLU A 118 1.98 8.32 -1.62
N THR A 119 2.41 8.75 -2.80
CA THR A 119 1.89 8.22 -4.08
C THR A 119 2.25 6.74 -4.23
N HIS A 120 3.49 6.39 -3.92
CA HIS A 120 3.95 5.00 -3.95
C HIS A 120 3.16 4.11 -2.99
N LEU A 121 2.97 4.54 -1.74
CA LEU A 121 2.20 3.82 -0.74
C LEU A 121 0.73 3.63 -1.16
N SER A 122 0.11 4.67 -1.74
CA SER A 122 -1.25 4.58 -2.25
C SER A 122 -1.38 3.56 -3.39
N GLN A 123 -0.42 3.53 -4.32
CA GLN A 123 -0.40 2.54 -5.40
C GLN A 123 -0.22 1.11 -4.86
N PHE A 124 0.60 0.94 -3.83
CA PHE A 124 0.83 -0.35 -3.17
C PHE A 124 -0.45 -0.84 -2.48
N ASP A 125 -1.13 0.03 -1.73
CA ASP A 125 -2.41 -0.28 -1.07
C ASP A 125 -3.51 -0.65 -2.07
N ASP A 126 -3.56 0.04 -3.21
CA ASP A 126 -4.50 -0.29 -4.28
C ASP A 126 -4.24 -1.67 -4.87
N LEU A 127 -2.98 -2.08 -5.03
CA LEU A 127 -2.64 -3.44 -5.48
C LEU A 127 -3.01 -4.48 -4.42
N LEU A 128 -2.74 -4.24 -3.13
CA LEU A 128 -3.16 -5.12 -2.05
C LEU A 128 -4.68 -5.30 -2.02
N ARG A 129 -5.43 -4.21 -2.17
CA ARG A 129 -6.89 -4.23 -2.27
C ARG A 129 -7.34 -5.09 -3.44
N GLN A 130 -6.72 -4.94 -4.62
CA GLN A 130 -7.03 -5.76 -5.79
C GLN A 130 -6.68 -7.24 -5.58
N VAL A 131 -5.57 -7.57 -4.90
CA VAL A 131 -5.24 -8.96 -4.54
C VAL A 131 -6.32 -9.55 -3.63
N ARG A 132 -6.75 -8.81 -2.60
CA ARG A 132 -7.82 -9.23 -1.67
C ARG A 132 -9.15 -9.43 -2.41
N LEU A 133 -9.50 -8.52 -3.32
CA LEU A 133 -10.68 -8.64 -4.18
C LEU A 133 -10.59 -9.81 -5.17
N SER A 134 -9.39 -10.28 -5.53
CA SER A 134 -9.23 -11.49 -6.34
C SER A 134 -9.31 -12.80 -5.54
N GLY A 135 -9.62 -12.72 -4.24
CA GLY A 135 -9.64 -13.86 -3.32
C GLY A 135 -8.24 -14.26 -2.81
N GLY A 136 -7.22 -13.45 -3.04
CA GLY A 136 -5.89 -13.65 -2.47
C GLY A 136 -5.86 -13.29 -0.98
N LYS A 137 -5.16 -14.11 -0.20
CA LYS A 137 -4.77 -13.80 1.19
C LYS A 137 -3.26 -13.63 1.21
N LEU A 138 -2.80 -12.55 1.83
CA LEU A 138 -1.40 -12.27 2.10
C LEU A 138 -1.29 -11.99 3.59
N ASP A 139 -0.33 -12.62 4.24
CA ASP A 139 -0.07 -12.41 5.66
C ASP A 139 0.50 -11.01 5.87
N ASP A 140 0.12 -10.34 6.97
CA ASP A 140 0.51 -8.94 7.20
C ASP A 140 2.03 -8.76 7.28
N ASP A 141 2.75 -9.73 7.84
CA ASP A 141 4.22 -9.77 7.88
C ASP A 141 4.81 -9.81 6.47
N LEU A 142 4.25 -10.65 5.61
CA LEU A 142 4.68 -10.78 4.22
C LEU A 142 4.41 -9.48 3.44
N ILE A 143 3.28 -8.83 3.70
CA ILE A 143 2.94 -7.54 3.09
C ILE A 143 3.97 -6.47 3.49
N ALA A 144 4.36 -6.42 4.77
CA ALA A 144 5.38 -5.48 5.24
C ALA A 144 6.75 -5.75 4.56
N CYS A 145 7.16 -7.01 4.46
CA CYS A 145 8.38 -7.38 3.72
C CYS A 145 8.31 -6.98 2.24
N MET A 146 7.18 -7.22 1.57
CA MET A 146 6.99 -6.83 0.17
C MET A 146 7.14 -5.32 -0.03
N LEU A 147 6.62 -4.50 0.89
CA LEU A 147 6.76 -3.05 0.84
C LEU A 147 8.23 -2.63 0.97
N LEU A 148 9.00 -3.23 1.87
CA LEU A 148 10.43 -2.93 2.01
C LEU A 148 11.21 -3.29 0.74
N LEU A 149 10.82 -4.35 0.04
CA LEU A 149 11.45 -4.80 -1.22
C LEU A 149 11.16 -3.90 -2.42
N THR A 150 10.17 -3.00 -2.36
CA THR A 150 9.93 -2.04 -3.44
C THR A 150 10.95 -0.89 -3.43
N LEU A 151 11.61 -0.66 -2.31
CA LEU A 151 12.46 0.51 -2.12
C LEU A 151 13.84 0.34 -2.79
N PRO A 152 14.43 1.43 -3.32
CA PRO A 152 15.80 1.42 -3.84
C PRO A 152 16.83 1.44 -2.70
N ASP A 153 18.09 1.19 -3.07
CA ASP A 153 19.23 1.16 -2.14
C ASP A 153 19.40 2.44 -1.32
N SER A 154 18.89 3.57 -1.81
CA SER A 154 18.89 4.83 -1.06
C SER A 154 18.21 4.67 0.31
N PHE A 155 17.21 3.80 0.44
CA PHE A 155 16.48 3.49 1.69
C PHE A 155 17.12 2.42 2.58
N ASN A 156 18.28 1.87 2.24
CA ASN A 156 18.90 0.77 3.00
C ASN A 156 19.10 1.08 4.50
N MET A 157 19.37 2.35 4.85
CA MET A 157 19.51 2.75 6.26
C MET A 157 18.21 2.57 7.06
N VAL A 158 17.05 2.97 6.49
CA VAL A 158 15.76 2.81 7.18
C VAL A 158 15.30 1.36 7.17
N ILE A 159 15.57 0.63 6.09
CA ILE A 159 15.28 -0.81 5.99
C ILE A 159 16.04 -1.57 7.08
N THR A 160 17.36 -1.37 7.20
CA THR A 160 18.18 -2.00 8.25
C THR A 160 17.66 -1.65 9.64
N ALA A 161 17.28 -0.40 9.88
CA ALA A 161 16.73 0.00 11.17
C ALA A 161 15.43 -0.76 11.49
N ILE A 162 14.54 -0.94 10.51
CA ILE A 162 13.30 -1.70 10.65
C ILE A 162 13.58 -3.19 10.90
N GLU A 163 14.55 -3.78 10.20
CA GLU A 163 14.94 -5.20 10.37
C GLU A 163 15.52 -5.50 11.76
N THR A 164 16.15 -4.51 12.41
CA THR A 164 16.68 -4.68 13.78
C THR A 164 15.63 -4.58 14.88
N LEU A 165 14.39 -4.17 14.55
CA LEU A 165 13.30 -4.19 15.52
C LEU A 165 12.82 -5.62 15.76
N SER A 166 12.25 -5.84 16.94
CA SER A 166 11.58 -7.09 17.26
C SER A 166 10.38 -7.31 16.30
N SER A 167 10.22 -8.53 15.81
CA SER A 167 9.26 -8.90 14.77
C SER A 167 7.80 -8.60 15.13
N ASP A 168 7.47 -8.59 16.43
CA ASP A 168 6.18 -8.23 17.00
C ASP A 168 5.79 -6.75 16.81
N LYS A 169 6.73 -5.89 16.38
CA LYS A 169 6.50 -4.44 16.17
C LYS A 169 6.43 -4.04 14.70
N ILE A 170 6.74 -4.95 13.77
CA ILE A 170 6.80 -4.64 12.34
C ILE A 170 5.41 -4.81 11.74
N THR A 171 4.58 -3.79 11.88
CA THR A 171 3.29 -3.72 11.19
C THR A 171 3.41 -2.91 9.91
N LEU A 172 2.53 -3.16 8.94
CA LEU A 172 2.48 -2.37 7.70
C LEU A 172 2.39 -0.87 7.96
N GLU A 173 1.53 -0.46 8.91
CA GLU A 173 1.34 0.95 9.27
C GLU A 173 2.58 1.57 9.91
N PHE A 174 3.31 0.80 10.73
CA PHE A 174 4.60 1.23 11.28
C PHE A 174 5.62 1.45 10.17
N VAL A 175 5.73 0.52 9.22
CA VAL A 175 6.65 0.64 8.07
C VAL A 175 6.31 1.87 7.24
N LYS A 176 5.04 2.05 6.85
CA LYS A 176 4.58 3.24 6.10
C LYS A 176 4.96 4.54 6.79
N SER A 177 4.71 4.65 8.10
CA SER A 177 5.04 5.83 8.88
C SER A 177 6.56 6.14 8.86
N ARG A 178 7.39 5.10 8.96
CA ARG A 178 8.86 5.26 8.91
C ARG A 178 9.38 5.68 7.54
N LEU A 179 8.74 5.24 6.47
CA LEU A 179 9.12 5.64 5.11
C LEU A 179 8.78 7.11 4.85
N LEU A 180 7.62 7.58 5.32
CA LEU A 180 7.24 9.00 5.25
C LEU A 180 8.18 9.89 6.08
N ASP A 181 8.52 9.49 7.31
CA ASP A 181 9.52 10.20 8.14
C ASP A 181 10.88 10.34 7.43
N GLU A 182 11.29 9.28 6.71
CA GLU A 182 12.57 9.23 6.00
C GLU A 182 12.57 10.12 4.76
N GLU A 183 11.48 10.19 4.01
CA GLU A 183 11.31 11.13 2.88
C GLU A 183 11.46 12.59 3.34
N ILE A 184 10.79 12.98 4.43
CA ILE A 184 10.89 14.34 4.99
C ILE A 184 12.34 14.67 5.38
N LYS A 185 13.06 13.72 5.97
CA LYS A 185 14.48 13.89 6.32
C LYS A 185 15.40 14.02 5.11
N ARG A 186 15.06 13.39 3.99
CA ARG A 186 15.82 13.50 2.73
C ARG A 186 15.60 14.83 2.06
N ASN A 187 14.35 15.26 1.95
CA ASN A 187 14.00 16.53 1.34
C ASN A 187 14.65 17.71 2.09
N SER A 188 14.60 17.67 3.44
CA SER A 188 15.27 18.68 4.27
C SER A 188 16.81 18.69 4.16
N ARG A 189 17.45 17.57 3.81
CA ARG A 189 18.89 17.52 3.52
C ARG A 189 19.24 18.04 2.12
N SER A 190 18.34 17.85 1.15
CA SER A 190 18.53 18.34 -0.23
C SER A 190 18.45 19.88 -0.32
N ASP A 191 17.59 20.51 0.48
CA ASP A 191 17.47 21.98 0.54
C ASP A 191 18.71 22.67 1.11
N CYS A 192 19.54 21.96 1.89
CA CYS A 192 20.80 22.51 2.41
C CYS A 192 21.98 22.40 1.43
N SER A 193 21.85 21.67 0.32
CA SER A 193 22.96 21.37 -0.59
C SER A 193 22.90 22.09 -1.95
N THR A 194 21.84 22.84 -2.23
CA THR A 194 21.65 23.57 -3.50
C THR A 194 21.69 25.10 -3.31
N GLY A 195 22.80 25.60 -2.77
CA GLY A 195 23.03 27.03 -2.55
C GLY A 195 24.37 27.51 -3.09
N LYS A 196 24.63 27.30 -4.39
CA LYS A 196 25.70 28.01 -5.11
C LYS A 196 25.10 29.17 -5.92
N ASP A 197 25.35 30.35 -5.35
CA ASP A 197 25.72 31.62 -5.98
C ASP A 197 24.66 32.57 -6.60
N ASN A 198 24.66 33.76 -5.97
CA ASN A 198 24.61 35.10 -6.57
C ASN A 198 23.27 35.71 -7.03
N SER A 199 22.59 36.39 -6.11
CA SER A 199 22.02 37.72 -6.39
C SER A 199 21.71 38.49 -5.11
N SER A 200 22.22 39.72 -5.08
CA SER A 200 22.18 40.70 -3.99
C SER A 200 20.76 41.10 -3.57
N VAL A 201 20.33 40.71 -2.38
CA VAL A 201 19.31 41.44 -1.61
C VAL A 201 19.62 41.37 -0.11
N LYS A 202 19.74 42.55 0.50
CA LYS A 202 20.03 42.77 1.92
C LYS A 202 19.05 42.01 2.82
N ALA A 203 19.56 41.11 3.64
CA ALA A 203 18.88 40.64 4.84
C ALA A 203 19.89 40.46 5.99
N THR A 204 19.49 40.94 7.15
CA THR A 204 20.26 41.19 8.36
C THR A 204 20.91 39.92 8.90
N PHE A 205 22.25 39.88 8.95
CA PHE A 205 23.04 38.72 9.39
C PHE A 205 22.92 38.48 10.90
N GLY A 206 22.21 37.41 11.28
CA GLY A 206 22.43 36.69 12.54
C GLY A 206 23.32 35.48 12.27
N THR A 207 24.63 35.61 12.48
CA THR A 207 25.59 34.51 12.30
C THR A 207 25.48 33.48 13.42
N SER A 208 24.94 32.30 13.13
CA SER A 208 25.13 31.11 13.97
C SER A 208 26.56 30.60 13.76
N THR A 209 27.46 31.05 14.63
CA THR A 209 28.83 30.55 14.68
C THR A 209 28.84 29.19 15.37
N HIS A 210 29.44 28.19 14.74
CA HIS A 210 29.83 26.94 15.39
C HIS A 210 30.62 27.27 16.65
N ARG A 211 29.98 27.16 17.83
CA ARG A 211 30.61 27.46 19.11
C ARG A 211 31.71 26.45 19.37
N PHE A 212 32.93 26.93 19.56
CA PHE A 212 34.07 26.11 19.96
C PHE A 212 33.76 25.38 21.29
N PRO A 213 33.79 24.04 21.36
CA PRO A 213 33.20 23.28 22.47
C PRO A 213 34.04 23.30 23.76
N PHE A 214 35.28 23.78 23.74
CA PHE A 214 36.17 23.80 24.90
C PHE A 214 36.19 25.15 25.63
N LYS A 215 36.64 25.14 26.90
CA LYS A 215 36.77 26.35 27.72
C LYS A 215 37.96 27.19 27.26
N CYS A 216 37.78 28.50 27.19
CA CYS A 216 38.87 29.44 26.94
C CYS A 216 39.90 29.38 28.08
N ASN A 217 41.19 29.27 27.76
CA ASN A 217 42.25 29.18 28.78
C ASN A 217 42.45 30.48 29.58
N PHE A 218 41.96 31.61 29.09
CA PHE A 218 42.12 32.92 29.74
C PHE A 218 40.89 33.34 30.57
N CYS A 219 39.69 33.31 29.99
CA CYS A 219 38.47 33.74 30.71
C CYS A 219 37.61 32.59 31.25
N HIS A 220 38.01 31.35 30.98
CA HIS A 220 37.33 30.11 31.38
C HIS A 220 35.88 29.94 30.89
N LYS A 221 35.39 30.79 29.98
CA LYS A 221 34.09 30.63 29.34
C LYS A 221 34.17 29.71 28.12
N LEU A 222 33.10 28.93 27.89
CA LEU A 222 32.95 28.05 26.72
C LEU A 222 32.60 28.86 25.46
N GLY A 223 32.91 28.32 24.27
CA GLY A 223 32.43 28.87 23.00
C GLY A 223 33.46 29.62 22.15
N HIS A 224 34.68 29.86 22.64
CA HIS A 224 35.75 30.55 21.89
C HIS A 224 37.16 30.12 22.32
N LYS A 225 38.14 30.24 21.43
CA LYS A 225 39.57 30.02 21.74
C LYS A 225 40.18 31.24 22.42
N MET A 226 41.33 31.09 23.08
CA MET A 226 42.02 32.18 23.77
C MET A 226 42.33 33.38 22.86
N GLN A 227 42.73 33.12 21.60
CA GLN A 227 43.02 34.14 20.60
C GLN A 227 41.78 34.99 20.24
N ASP A 228 40.59 34.43 20.39
CA ASP A 228 39.30 35.08 20.11
C ASP A 228 38.63 35.62 21.38
N CYS A 229 39.33 35.59 22.52
CA CYS A 229 38.78 36.04 23.79
C CYS A 229 38.77 37.57 23.88
N TRP A 230 37.57 38.15 24.02
CA TRP A 230 37.41 39.61 24.13
C TRP A 230 38.19 40.21 25.32
N LYS A 231 38.22 39.52 26.47
CA LYS A 231 38.96 39.99 27.65
C LYS A 231 40.47 39.96 27.42
N TRP A 232 40.96 38.95 26.71
CA TRP A 232 42.38 38.81 26.38
C TRP A 232 42.85 39.92 25.43
N LYS A 233 42.02 40.25 24.42
CA LYS A 233 42.31 41.36 23.50
C LYS A 233 42.32 42.72 24.20
N LEU A 234 41.33 42.99 25.07
CA LEU A 234 41.30 44.23 25.86
C LEU A 234 42.53 44.39 26.76
N GLN A 235 43.01 43.29 27.37
CA GLN A 235 44.20 43.37 28.21
C GLN A 235 45.46 43.64 27.40
N GLN A 236 45.61 43.05 26.22
CA GLN A 236 46.73 43.34 25.31
C GLN A 236 46.73 44.80 24.82
N GLU A 237 45.56 45.35 24.50
CA GLU A 237 45.45 46.76 24.11
C GLU A 237 45.80 47.71 25.26
N ASN A 238 45.40 47.38 26.49
CA ASN A 238 45.79 48.18 27.65
C ASN A 238 47.28 48.05 27.97
N THR A 239 47.89 46.87 27.86
CA THR A 239 49.35 46.73 28.06
C THR A 239 50.15 47.47 26.99
N ASN A 240 49.67 47.49 25.74
CA ASN A 240 50.31 48.24 24.66
C ASN A 240 50.17 49.77 24.86
N LYS A 241 49.06 50.24 25.42
CA LYS A 241 48.89 51.66 25.80
C LYS A 241 49.79 52.06 26.96
N SER A 242 49.99 51.18 27.94
CA SER A 242 50.89 51.45 29.07
C SER A 242 52.36 51.46 28.67
N ALA A 243 52.76 50.62 27.71
CA ALA A 243 54.13 50.58 27.18
C ALA A 243 54.49 51.84 26.36
N ASN A 244 53.50 52.40 25.63
CA ASN A 244 53.68 53.61 24.81
C ASN A 244 53.58 54.94 25.59
N MET A 245 53.44 54.91 26.93
CA MET A 245 53.46 56.10 27.79
C MET A 245 54.76 56.27 28.60
N THR A 246 55.73 55.36 28.42
CA THR A 246 57.01 55.37 29.15
C THR A 246 58.24 55.60 28.26
N GLU A 247 58.06 56.05 27.00
CA GLU A 247 59.13 56.56 26.13
C GLU A 247 58.96 58.06 25.86
#